data_AF-A0A2D4KZG0-F1
#
_entry.id   AF-A0A2D4KZG0-F1
#
_cell.length_a   1.000
_cell.length_b   1.000
_cell.length_c   1.000
_cell.angle_alpha   90.00
_cell.angle_beta   90.00
_cell.angle_gamma   90.00
#
_symmetry.space_group_name_H-M   'P 1'
#
loop_
_entity.id
_entity.type
_entity.pdbx_description
1 polymer ?
#
loop_
_entity_poly.entity_id
_entity_poly.type
_entity_poly.pdbx_seq_one_letter_code
_entity_poly.pdbx_strand_id
1 'polypeptide(L)'
;TWGHVSSTDMLQTIRQFMTQVKSYLSQSSELDPPIESLIPEDQIDVVLEKAMHKCILKPLKDHVEMMLKEFHTVDGSWNQLKENLQLVRQRNPQELGVFVPTPDFVDVEKIKVKFMAMQKMYSPEKKVMLLLRVCKLIYTVMENNSGRMYGA
;
A
#
# COMPACT_ATOMS: atom_id res chain seq x y z
N THR A 1 21.91 6.41 -15.97
CA THR A 1 20.68 7.21 -15.83
C THR A 1 19.52 6.25 -15.82
N TRP A 2 18.89 6.05 -14.66
CA TRP A 2 17.64 5.29 -14.58
C TRP A 2 16.65 5.97 -15.54
N GLY A 3 16.01 5.22 -16.43
CA GLY A 3 15.14 5.79 -17.48
C GLY A 3 13.91 6.54 -16.95
N HIS A 4 13.73 6.60 -15.62
CA HIS A 4 12.62 7.26 -14.94
C HIS A 4 13.10 8.48 -14.16
N VAL A 5 12.33 9.56 -14.25
CA VAL A 5 12.67 10.86 -13.65
C VAL A 5 12.26 10.93 -12.17
N SER A 6 11.33 10.08 -11.73
CA SER A 6 10.86 10.01 -10.34
C SER A 6 10.30 8.63 -9.97
N SER A 7 10.05 8.41 -8.67
CA SER A 7 9.36 7.21 -8.18
C SER A 7 7.95 7.08 -8.78
N THR A 8 7.21 8.18 -8.90
CA THR A 8 5.87 8.20 -9.49
C THR A 8 5.89 7.80 -10.96
N ASP A 9 6.86 8.30 -11.72
CA ASP A 9 7.04 7.97 -13.15
C ASP A 9 7.32 6.47 -13.36
N MET A 10 8.22 5.89 -12.54
CA MET A 10 8.48 4.44 -12.54
C MET A 10 7.21 3.64 -12.19
N LEU A 11 6.50 4.01 -11.12
CA LEU A 11 5.27 3.32 -10.72
C LEU A 11 4.16 3.42 -11.78
N GLN A 12 4.06 4.57 -12.45
CA GLN A 12 3.11 4.79 -13.54
C GLN A 12 3.44 3.90 -14.74
N THR A 13 4.73 3.77 -15.10
CA THR A 13 5.17 2.85 -16.15
C THR A 13 4.76 1.41 -15.84
N ILE A 14 5.00 0.94 -14.61
CA ILE A 14 4.59 -0.41 -14.18
C ILE A 14 3.06 -0.58 -14.25
N ARG A 15 2.30 0.43 -13.82
CA ARG A 15 0.83 0.40 -13.90
C ARG A 15 0.33 0.33 -15.34
N GLN A 16 0.90 1.14 -16.24
CA GLN A 16 0.55 1.16 -17.65
C GLN A 16 0.83 -0.20 -18.30
N PHE A 17 1.99 -0.80 -18.04
CA PHE A 17 2.32 -2.14 -18.51
C PHE A 17 1.28 -3.18 -18.05
N MET A 18 0.96 -3.24 -16.75
CA MET A 18 -0.07 -4.17 -16.25
C MET A 18 -1.43 -3.93 -16.90
N THR A 19 -1.79 -2.68 -17.15
CA THR A 19 -3.08 -2.30 -17.75
C THR A 19 -3.16 -2.75 -19.20
N GLN A 20 -2.07 -2.58 -19.97
CA GLN A 20 -1.99 -3.04 -21.36
C GLN A 20 -2.05 -4.56 -21.46
N VAL A 21 -1.29 -5.28 -20.63
CA VAL A 21 -1.31 -6.75 -20.61
C VAL A 21 -2.70 -7.27 -20.22
N LYS A 22 -3.34 -6.66 -19.21
CA LYS A 22 -4.72 -7.00 -18.83
C LYS A 22 -5.69 -6.80 -19.98
N SER A 23 -5.65 -5.64 -20.64
CA SER A 23 -6.52 -5.32 -21.78
C SER A 23 -6.33 -6.29 -22.95
N TYR A 24 -5.08 -6.66 -23.24
CA TYR A 24 -4.78 -7.65 -24.26
C TYR A 24 -5.36 -9.01 -23.92
N LEU A 25 -5.15 -9.51 -22.68
CA LEU A 25 -5.69 -10.80 -22.26
C LEU A 25 -7.22 -10.85 -22.29
N SER A 26 -7.90 -9.77 -21.91
CA SER A 26 -9.38 -9.70 -21.95
C SER A 26 -9.96 -9.67 -23.37
N GLN A 27 -9.17 -9.27 -24.37
CA GLN A 27 -9.61 -9.18 -25.77
C GLN A 27 -9.01 -10.29 -26.64
N SER A 28 -8.16 -11.14 -26.06
CA SER A 28 -7.42 -12.15 -26.79
C SER A 28 -8.31 -13.35 -27.11
N SER A 29 -8.38 -13.70 -28.39
CA SER A 29 -8.95 -14.95 -28.86
C SER A 29 -7.94 -16.12 -28.84
N GLU A 30 -6.72 -15.89 -28.34
CA GLU A 30 -5.67 -16.92 -28.25
C GLU A 30 -5.86 -17.84 -27.03
N LEU A 31 -6.71 -17.45 -26.08
CA LEU A 31 -7.05 -18.27 -24.93
C LEU A 31 -8.05 -19.36 -25.34
N ASP A 32 -7.64 -20.62 -25.18
CA ASP A 32 -8.50 -21.79 -25.39
C ASP A 32 -8.61 -22.61 -24.08
N PRO A 33 -9.81 -22.67 -23.45
CA PRO A 33 -11.05 -22.02 -23.88
C PRO A 33 -11.03 -20.50 -23.56
N PRO A 34 -11.92 -19.69 -24.17
CA PRO A 34 -11.98 -18.24 -23.96
C PRO A 34 -12.14 -17.86 -22.49
N ILE A 35 -11.64 -16.70 -22.10
CA ILE A 35 -11.63 -16.28 -20.68
C ILE A 35 -13.03 -16.18 -20.07
N GLU A 36 -14.02 -15.78 -20.87
CA GLU A 36 -15.43 -15.67 -20.50
C GLU A 36 -16.06 -17.03 -20.19
N SER A 37 -15.49 -18.11 -20.70
CA SER A 37 -15.93 -19.48 -20.36
C SER A 37 -15.36 -19.97 -19.03
N LEU A 38 -14.25 -19.36 -18.57
CA LEU A 38 -13.52 -19.75 -17.36
C LEU A 38 -13.93 -18.92 -16.14
N ILE A 39 -14.35 -17.67 -16.34
CA ILE A 39 -14.60 -16.69 -15.29
C ILE A 39 -15.91 -15.94 -15.61
N PRO A 40 -16.81 -15.74 -14.63
CA PRO A 40 -17.99 -14.89 -14.81
C PRO A 40 -17.60 -13.48 -15.28
N GLU A 41 -18.36 -12.92 -16.22
CA GLU A 41 -18.03 -11.64 -16.88
C GLU A 41 -17.76 -10.50 -15.88
N ASP A 42 -18.57 -10.42 -14.81
CA ASP A 42 -18.44 -9.43 -13.73
C ASP A 42 -17.17 -9.59 -12.88
N GLN A 43 -16.49 -10.74 -12.97
CA GLN A 43 -15.28 -11.06 -12.21
C GLN A 43 -14.00 -11.01 -13.05
N ILE A 44 -14.09 -10.97 -14.39
CA ILE A 44 -12.92 -11.04 -15.28
C ILE A 44 -11.88 -9.96 -14.93
N ASP A 45 -12.31 -8.70 -14.79
CA ASP A 45 -11.40 -7.59 -14.49
C ASP A 45 -10.63 -7.80 -13.18
N VAL A 46 -11.35 -8.20 -12.12
CA VAL A 46 -10.77 -8.43 -10.79
C VAL A 46 -9.81 -9.62 -10.79
N VAL A 47 -10.16 -10.70 -11.49
CA VAL A 47 -9.30 -11.88 -11.59
C VAL A 47 -8.02 -11.55 -12.37
N LEU A 48 -8.14 -10.87 -13.51
CA LEU A 48 -6.98 -10.45 -14.29
C LEU A 48 -6.09 -9.46 -13.54
N GLU A 49 -6.66 -8.49 -12.82
CA GLU A 49 -5.91 -7.55 -11.98
C GLU A 49 -5.10 -8.30 -10.89
N LYS A 50 -5.71 -9.29 -10.24
CA LYS A 50 -5.01 -10.17 -9.27
C LYS A 50 -3.93 -11.01 -9.93
N ALA A 51 -4.16 -11.48 -11.16
CA ALA A 51 -3.16 -12.18 -11.95
C ALA A 51 -1.97 -11.26 -12.29
N MET A 52 -2.21 -10.02 -12.72
CA MET A 52 -1.16 -9.02 -12.97
C MET A 52 -0.32 -8.76 -11.72
N HIS A 53 -0.97 -8.58 -10.56
CA HIS A 53 -0.24 -8.45 -9.30
C HIS A 53 0.65 -9.67 -9.02
N LYS A 54 0.18 -10.89 -9.28
CA LYS A 54 0.93 -12.13 -8.99
C LYS A 54 2.05 -12.38 -10.00
N CYS A 55 1.83 -12.14 -11.28
CA CYS A 55 2.80 -12.44 -12.35
C CYS A 55 3.83 -11.33 -12.54
N ILE A 56 3.49 -10.08 -12.21
CA ILE A 56 4.36 -8.92 -12.46
C ILE A 56 4.86 -8.33 -11.14
N LEU A 57 3.96 -7.91 -10.23
CA LEU A 57 4.40 -7.22 -9.00
C LEU A 57 5.09 -8.14 -8.00
N LYS A 58 4.69 -9.41 -7.89
CA LYS A 58 5.34 -10.36 -6.97
C LYS A 58 6.83 -10.55 -7.29
N PRO A 59 7.24 -10.88 -8.53
CA PRO A 59 8.67 -11.00 -8.84
C PRO A 59 9.41 -9.67 -8.82
N LEU A 60 8.75 -8.55 -9.14
CA LEU A 60 9.39 -7.22 -9.14
C LEU A 60 9.44 -6.54 -7.76
N LYS A 61 8.78 -7.07 -6.73
CA LYS A 61 8.59 -6.40 -5.43
C LYS A 61 9.88 -5.80 -4.88
N ASP A 62 10.92 -6.62 -4.74
CA ASP A 62 12.14 -6.18 -4.07
C ASP A 62 12.91 -5.15 -4.92
N HIS A 63 12.82 -5.25 -6.25
CA HIS A 63 13.40 -4.26 -7.15
C HIS A 63 12.64 -2.92 -7.07
N VAL A 64 11.31 -2.95 -7.08
CA VAL A 64 10.49 -1.74 -6.90
C VAL A 64 10.78 -1.09 -5.54
N GLU A 65 10.89 -1.86 -4.46
CA GLU A 65 11.23 -1.34 -3.13
C GLU A 65 12.62 -0.70 -3.08
N MET A 66 13.60 -1.32 -3.74
CA MET A 66 14.95 -0.78 -3.87
C MET A 66 14.94 0.57 -4.61
N MET A 67 14.28 0.61 -5.77
CA MET A 67 14.17 1.84 -6.57
C MET A 67 13.45 2.96 -5.83
N LEU A 68 12.34 2.65 -5.15
CA LEU A 68 11.63 3.63 -4.32
C LEU A 68 12.54 4.21 -3.23
N LYS A 69 13.31 3.35 -2.56
CA LYS A 69 14.26 3.79 -1.53
C LYS A 69 15.35 4.67 -2.12
N GLU A 70 15.86 4.34 -3.31
CA GLU A 70 16.87 5.15 -4.01
C GLU A 70 16.31 6.53 -4.37
N PHE A 71 15.15 6.59 -5.05
CA PHE A 71 14.47 7.85 -5.38
C PHE A 71 14.28 8.73 -4.14
N HIS A 72 13.72 8.17 -3.06
CA HIS A 72 13.47 8.92 -1.82
C HIS A 72 14.76 9.30 -1.06
N THR A 73 15.86 8.60 -1.29
CA THR A 73 17.16 8.97 -0.71
C THR A 73 17.78 10.12 -1.51
N VAL A 74 17.71 10.05 -2.84
CA VAL A 74 18.26 11.06 -3.75
C VAL A 74 17.49 12.36 -3.68
N ASP A 75 16.16 12.32 -3.60
CA ASP A 75 15.31 13.52 -3.49
C ASP A 75 15.30 14.13 -2.07
N GLY A 76 15.97 13.50 -1.10
CA GLY A 76 16.07 13.95 0.29
C GLY A 76 14.84 13.70 1.16
N SER A 77 13.72 13.25 0.60
CA SER A 77 12.47 13.01 1.34
C SER A 77 12.63 11.97 2.45
N TRP A 78 13.49 10.98 2.25
CA TRP A 78 13.81 9.97 3.25
C TRP A 78 14.54 10.53 4.47
N ASN A 79 15.46 11.47 4.26
CA ASN A 79 16.17 12.13 5.35
C ASN A 79 15.24 13.07 6.11
N GLN A 80 14.44 13.86 5.38
CA GLN A 80 13.42 14.72 5.98
C GLN A 80 12.43 13.93 6.85
N LEU A 81 11.97 12.76 6.38
CA LEU A 81 11.09 11.89 7.15
C LEU A 81 11.75 11.42 8.46
N LYS A 82 13.03 11.02 8.41
CA LYS A 82 13.77 10.58 9.61
C LYS A 82 13.93 11.69 10.64
N GLU A 83 14.29 12.89 10.19
CA GLU A 83 14.43 14.07 11.04
C GLU A 83 13.09 14.42 11.69
N ASN A 84 12.02 14.44 10.90
CA ASN A 84 10.66 14.68 11.42
C ASN A 84 10.25 13.64 12.47
N LEU A 85 10.55 12.35 12.24
CA LEU A 85 10.29 11.30 13.22
C LEU A 85 11.10 11.47 14.52
N GLN A 86 12.34 11.95 14.45
CA GLN A 86 13.13 12.24 15.64
C GLN A 86 12.55 13.42 16.44
N LEU A 87 12.12 14.48 15.75
CA LEU A 87 11.48 15.64 16.39
C LEU A 87 10.15 15.25 17.06
N VAL A 88 9.32 14.45 16.39
CA VAL A 88 8.02 14.00 16.92
C VAL A 88 8.19 13.10 18.16
N ARG A 89 9.26 12.29 18.23
CA ARG A 89 9.53 11.43 19.41
C ARG A 89 9.81 12.21 20.68
N GLN A 90 10.22 13.47 20.58
CA GLN A 90 10.49 14.34 21.73
C GLN A 90 9.23 15.08 22.21
N ARG A 91 8.11 14.95 21.47
CA ARG A 91 6.84 15.61 21.77
C ARG A 91 5.86 14.66 22.44
N ASN A 92 5.05 15.20 23.33
CA ASN A 92 3.86 14.51 23.82
C ASN A 92 2.71 14.57 22.79
N PRO A 93 1.69 13.71 22.89
CA PRO A 93 0.57 13.70 21.95
C PRO A 93 -0.16 15.06 21.82
N GLN A 94 -0.26 15.85 22.89
CA GLN A 94 -0.96 17.13 22.91
C GLN A 94 -0.22 18.19 22.07
N GLU A 95 1.11 18.19 22.09
CA GLU A 95 1.96 19.02 21.22
C GLU A 95 1.84 18.64 19.73
N LEU A 96 1.27 17.46 19.44
CA LEU A 96 0.90 17.01 18.09
C LEU A 96 -0.57 17.25 17.77
N GLY A 97 -1.31 17.95 18.64
CA GLY A 97 -2.75 18.21 18.49
C GLY A 97 -3.65 17.03 18.85
N VAL A 98 -3.11 16.00 19.52
CA VAL A 98 -3.87 14.81 19.92
C VAL A 98 -4.34 14.98 21.36
N PHE A 99 -5.63 15.30 21.52
CA PHE A 99 -6.29 15.51 22.82
C PHE A 99 -7.22 14.36 23.23
N VAL A 100 -7.31 13.33 22.38
CA VAL A 100 -8.11 12.13 22.63
C VAL A 100 -7.25 11.04 23.28
N PRO A 101 -7.86 10.09 24.01
CA PRO A 101 -7.14 8.94 24.51
C PRO A 101 -6.43 8.19 23.37
N THR A 102 -5.13 7.97 23.53
CA THR A 102 -4.28 7.38 22.50
C THR A 102 -4.14 5.88 22.66
N PRO A 103 -3.75 5.14 21.61
CA PRO A 103 -3.40 3.73 21.71
C PRO A 103 -2.31 3.49 22.75
N ASP A 104 -2.52 2.49 23.60
CA ASP A 104 -1.52 2.08 24.58
C ASP A 104 -0.36 1.33 23.90
N PHE A 105 0.62 0.90 24.71
CA PHE A 105 1.78 0.17 24.19
C PHE A 105 1.40 -1.10 23.42
N VAL A 106 0.40 -1.84 23.91
CA VAL A 106 -0.05 -3.11 23.31
C VAL A 106 -0.72 -2.84 21.97
N ASP A 107 -1.55 -1.80 21.88
CA ASP A 107 -2.22 -1.40 20.65
C ASP A 107 -1.23 -0.85 19.62
N VAL A 108 -0.25 -0.06 20.04
CA VAL A 108 0.84 0.41 19.17
C VAL A 108 1.62 -0.78 18.59
N GLU A 109 1.89 -1.81 19.38
CA GLU A 109 2.59 -3.00 18.89
C GLU A 109 1.75 -3.78 17.87
N LYS A 110 0.43 -3.93 18.10
CA LYS A 110 -0.49 -4.50 17.11
C LYS A 110 -0.50 -3.69 15.80
N ILE A 111 -0.47 -2.36 15.90
CA ILE A 111 -0.40 -1.46 14.74
C ILE A 111 0.91 -1.68 13.96
N LYS A 112 2.07 -1.72 14.65
CA LYS A 112 3.37 -1.98 14.02
C LYS A 112 3.40 -3.32 13.28
N VAL A 113 2.89 -4.40 13.90
CA VAL A 113 2.84 -5.72 13.25
C VAL A 113 2.03 -5.66 11.94
N LYS A 114 0.94 -4.90 11.89
CA LYS A 114 0.16 -4.70 10.66
C LYS A 114 0.92 -3.89 9.62
N PHE A 115 1.64 -2.84 10.00
CA PHE A 115 2.52 -2.10 9.08
C PHE A 115 3.66 -2.97 8.53
N MET A 116 4.27 -3.81 9.36
CA MET A 116 5.29 -4.77 8.90
C MET A 116 4.70 -5.81 7.94
N ALA A 117 3.48 -6.30 8.20
CA ALA A 117 2.77 -7.17 7.27
C ALA A 117 2.45 -6.46 5.95
N MET A 118 2.07 -5.18 6.01
CA MET A 118 1.78 -4.34 4.85
C MET A 118 3.02 -4.18 3.96
N GLN A 119 4.18 -3.90 4.57
CA GLN A 119 5.44 -3.78 3.84
C GLN A 119 5.79 -5.06 3.06
N LYS A 120 5.47 -6.24 3.60
CA LYS A 120 5.75 -7.53 2.94
C LYS A 120 4.82 -7.83 1.75
N MET A 121 3.72 -7.11 1.58
CA MET A 121 2.79 -7.35 0.48
C MET A 121 3.32 -6.79 -0.84
N TYR A 122 3.19 -7.55 -1.93
CA TYR A 122 3.48 -7.05 -3.28
C TYR A 122 2.25 -6.41 -3.95
N SER A 123 1.03 -6.76 -3.50
CA SER A 123 -0.21 -6.26 -4.09
C SER A 123 -0.61 -4.93 -3.44
N PRO A 124 -0.79 -3.85 -4.23
CA PRO A 124 -1.23 -2.55 -3.73
C PRO A 124 -2.57 -2.63 -2.99
N GLU A 125 -3.53 -3.37 -3.52
CA GLU A 125 -4.84 -3.61 -2.88
C GLU A 125 -4.68 -4.23 -1.49
N LYS A 126 -3.80 -5.24 -1.34
CA LYS A 126 -3.50 -5.83 -0.03
C LYS A 126 -2.79 -4.85 0.91
N LYS A 127 -1.94 -3.96 0.39
CA LYS A 127 -1.33 -2.88 1.20
C LYS A 127 -2.41 -1.95 1.75
N VAL A 128 -3.32 -1.48 0.89
CA VAL A 128 -4.46 -0.62 1.28
C VAL A 128 -5.37 -1.33 2.30
N MET A 129 -5.71 -2.60 2.09
CA MET A 129 -6.51 -3.37 3.05
C MET A 129 -5.88 -3.42 4.44
N LEU A 130 -4.56 -3.62 4.53
CA LEU A 130 -3.85 -3.65 5.81
C LEU A 130 -3.78 -2.25 6.45
N LEU A 131 -3.61 -1.19 5.64
CA LEU A 131 -3.67 0.18 6.11
C LEU A 131 -5.05 0.52 6.70
N LEU A 132 -6.13 0.16 6.00
CA LEU A 132 -7.51 0.36 6.51
C LEU A 132 -7.75 -0.41 7.81
N ARG A 133 -7.17 -1.61 7.97
CA ARG A 133 -7.22 -2.36 9.23
C ARG A 133 -6.45 -1.66 10.35
N VAL A 134 -5.38 -0.93 10.05
CA VAL A 134 -4.69 -0.07 11.02
C VAL A 134 -5.58 1.11 11.41
N CYS A 135 -6.17 1.83 10.43
CA CYS A 135 -7.07 2.95 10.71
C CYS A 135 -8.26 2.50 11.58
N LYS A 136 -8.90 1.38 11.24
CA LYS A 136 -9.97 0.79 12.04
C LYS A 136 -9.52 0.49 13.47
N LEU A 137 -8.33 -0.08 13.65
CA LEU A 137 -7.80 -0.35 14.99
C LEU A 137 -7.62 0.94 15.80
N ILE A 138 -7.07 2.00 15.19
CA ILE A 138 -6.92 3.30 15.84
C ILE A 138 -8.29 3.85 16.27
N TYR A 139 -9.28 3.85 15.38
CA TYR A 139 -10.63 4.34 15.69
C TYR A 139 -11.30 3.54 16.79
N THR A 140 -11.21 2.20 16.76
CA THR A 140 -11.77 1.34 17.81
C THR A 140 -11.12 1.64 19.17
N VAL A 141 -9.81 1.87 19.22
CA VAL A 141 -9.14 2.21 20.49
C VAL A 141 -9.58 3.59 21.00
N MET A 142 -9.67 4.58 20.12
CA MET A 142 -10.16 5.91 20.47
C MET A 142 -11.60 5.88 20.98
N GLU A 143 -12.47 5.11 20.31
CA GLU A 143 -13.87 4.92 20.69
C GLU A 143 -14.00 4.23 22.05
N ASN A 144 -13.31 3.11 22.27
CA ASN A 144 -13.33 2.38 23.53
C ASN A 144 -12.85 3.25 24.71
N ASN A 145 -11.85 4.10 24.48
CA ASN A 145 -11.24 4.88 25.55
C ASN A 145 -11.99 6.20 25.86
N SER A 146 -12.88 6.67 24.98
CA SER A 146 -13.58 7.95 25.15
C SER A 146 -15.11 7.86 25.11
N GLY A 147 -15.66 6.72 24.69
CA GLY A 147 -17.10 6.51 24.51
C GLY A 147 -17.71 7.28 23.34
N ARG A 148 -16.89 7.84 22.43
CA ARG A 148 -17.35 8.60 21.25
C ARG A 148 -16.99 7.86 19.97
N MET A 149 -17.85 7.91 18.97
CA MET A 149 -17.54 7.37 17.65
C MET A 149 -16.50 8.25 16.94
N TYR A 150 -15.50 7.61 16.32
CA TYR A 150 -14.49 8.27 15.47
C TYR A 150 -14.43 7.62 14.10
N GLY A 151 -14.22 8.43 13.07
CA GLY A 151 -14.07 8.03 11.68
C GLY A 151 -13.50 9.17 10.85
N ALA A 152 -13.14 8.89 9.61
CA ALA A 152 -12.81 9.89 8.58
C ALA A 152 -14.07 10.28 7.82
#